data_AF-A0A7S2UFA5-F1
#
_entry.id   AF-A0A7S2UFA5-F1
#
_cell.length_a   1.000
_cell.length_b   1.000
_cell.length_c   1.000
_cell.angle_alpha   90.00
_cell.angle_beta   90.00
_cell.angle_gamma   90.00
#
_symmetry.space_group_name_H-M   'P 1'
#
loop_
_entity.id
_entity.type
_entity.pdbx_description
1 polymer ?
#
loop_
_entity_poly.entity_id
_entity_poly.type
_entity_poly.pdbx_seq_one_letter_code
_entity_poly.pdbx_strand_id
1 'polypeptide(L)'
;FICEDISLIQDIDSVVQVSCSDSDDGSPFYEETSSIGGTVEVQDTASGSLPDVITCTVSDVISGNGIQSLTINTSGDVDLYLMDKYGALQLESCQIEKDRIQECIIPISYTYNINNVGSRAMNITTLERTRDGETADLLDQ
;
A
#
# COMPACT_ATOMS: atom_id res chain seq x y z
N PHE A 1 1.49 14.67 8.42
CA PHE A 1 1.60 13.21 8.30
C PHE A 1 2.81 12.89 7.46
N ILE A 2 3.62 11.91 7.87
CA ILE A 2 4.75 11.41 7.08
C ILE A 2 4.55 9.90 6.93
N CYS A 3 4.46 9.42 5.69
CA CYS A 3 4.35 8.01 5.36
C CYS A 3 5.54 7.63 4.50
N GLU A 4 6.30 6.63 4.92
CA GLU A 4 7.52 6.19 4.26
C GLU A 4 7.46 4.69 3.97
N ASP A 5 7.61 4.33 2.69
CA ASP A 5 7.78 2.94 2.26
C ASP A 5 9.23 2.52 2.49
N ILE A 6 9.42 1.51 3.34
CA ILE A 6 10.74 0.97 3.71
C ILE A 6 11.10 -0.20 2.80
N SER A 7 10.10 -1.03 2.45
CA SER A 7 10.29 -2.18 1.59
C SER A 7 9.02 -2.56 0.81
N LEU A 8 9.19 -3.37 -0.23
CA LEU A 8 8.08 -3.88 -1.04
C LEU A 8 7.40 -5.05 -0.32
N ILE A 9 6.06 -5.03 -0.28
CA ILE A 9 5.25 -6.19 0.09
C ILE A 9 5.48 -7.28 -0.96
N GLN A 10 5.96 -8.44 -0.54
CA GLN A 10 6.25 -9.55 -1.45
C GLN A 10 5.03 -10.43 -1.73
N ASP A 11 3.97 -10.33 -0.91
CA ASP A 11 2.78 -11.16 -1.06
C ASP A 11 1.50 -10.42 -0.57
N ILE A 12 0.47 -10.35 -1.42
CA ILE A 12 -0.74 -9.54 -1.18
C ILE A 12 -1.72 -10.18 -0.19
N ASP A 13 -1.55 -11.47 0.10
CA ASP A 13 -2.31 -12.20 1.12
C ASP A 13 -1.58 -12.26 2.47
N SER A 14 -0.50 -11.48 2.64
CA SER A 14 0.28 -11.43 3.87
C SER A 14 -0.50 -10.84 5.03
N VAL A 15 -0.30 -11.43 6.21
CA VAL A 15 -0.63 -10.79 7.48
C VAL A 15 0.54 -9.90 7.88
N VAL A 16 0.26 -8.64 8.17
CA VAL A 16 1.23 -7.67 8.68
C VAL A 16 1.04 -7.47 10.17
N GLN A 17 2.12 -7.11 10.86
CA GLN A 17 2.08 -6.61 12.22
C GLN A 17 2.14 -5.08 12.18
N VAL A 18 1.24 -4.44 12.92
CA VAL A 18 1.24 -2.99 13.15
C VAL A 18 1.64 -2.76 14.59
N SER A 19 2.69 -1.98 14.81
CA SER A 19 3.15 -1.57 16.14
C SER A 19 3.25 -0.05 16.17
N CYS A 20 2.57 0.59 17.12
CA CYS A 20 2.58 2.04 17.29
C CYS A 20 3.24 2.40 18.62
N SER A 21 4.15 3.36 18.56
CA SER A 21 4.88 3.89 19.69
C SER A 21 4.74 5.40 19.81
N ASP A 22 4.94 5.89 21.03
CA ASP A 22 5.19 7.30 21.27
C ASP A 22 6.56 7.65 20.65
N SER A 23 6.62 8.73 19.88
CA SER A 23 7.85 9.14 19.20
C SER A 23 8.83 9.83 20.15
N ASP A 24 8.38 10.27 21.33
CA ASP A 24 9.23 10.93 22.33
C ASP A 24 10.09 9.92 23.10
N ASP A 25 9.55 8.76 23.47
CA ASP A 25 10.25 7.73 24.23
C ASP A 25 10.47 6.40 23.48
N GLY A 26 9.85 6.24 22.30
CA GLY A 26 9.92 5.04 21.48
C GLY A 26 9.18 3.83 22.05
N SER A 27 8.41 4.01 23.14
CA SER A 27 7.72 2.92 23.80
C SER A 27 6.48 2.49 23.01
N PRO A 28 6.33 1.20 22.66
CA PRO A 28 5.14 0.71 21.98
C PRO A 28 3.97 0.70 22.98
N PHE A 29 2.86 1.31 22.58
CA PHE A 29 1.62 1.33 23.38
C PHE A 29 0.48 0.55 22.70
N TYR A 30 0.64 0.19 21.43
CA TYR A 30 -0.36 -0.55 20.67
C TYR A 30 0.32 -1.51 19.69
N GLU A 31 -0.16 -2.76 19.64
CA GLU A 31 0.26 -3.77 18.67
C GLU A 31 -0.93 -4.62 18.23
N GLU A 32 -1.08 -4.81 16.92
CA GLU A 32 -2.11 -5.68 16.33
C GLU A 32 -1.61 -6.29 15.02
N THR A 33 -2.19 -7.41 14.60
CA THR A 33 -1.97 -7.96 13.26
C THR A 33 -3.16 -7.65 12.35
N SER A 34 -2.90 -7.32 11.09
CA SER A 34 -3.94 -7.04 10.09
C SER A 34 -3.62 -7.72 8.77
N SER A 35 -4.65 -8.05 7.99
CA SER A 35 -4.48 -8.38 6.58
C SER A 35 -4.35 -7.10 5.74
N ILE A 36 -3.77 -7.24 4.56
CA ILE A 36 -3.74 -6.16 3.55
C ILE A 36 -5.18 -5.77 3.18
N GLY A 37 -5.45 -4.47 3.14
CA GLY A 37 -6.80 -3.92 2.93
C GLY A 37 -7.70 -3.94 4.19
N GLY A 38 -7.21 -4.46 5.32
CA GLY A 38 -7.89 -4.38 6.61
C GLY A 38 -7.87 -2.97 7.21
N THR A 39 -8.63 -2.77 8.29
CA THR A 39 -8.66 -1.53 9.06
C THR A 39 -8.13 -1.81 10.46
N VAL A 40 -7.31 -0.90 10.99
CA VAL A 40 -6.68 -0.99 12.31
C VAL A 40 -7.10 0.22 13.12
N GLU A 41 -7.54 0.01 14.36
CA GLU A 41 -7.97 1.07 15.26
C GLU A 41 -6.97 1.21 16.42
N VAL A 42 -6.12 2.23 16.34
CA VAL A 42 -5.08 2.49 17.34
C VAL A 42 -5.68 3.17 18.56
N GLN A 43 -5.57 2.52 19.72
CA GLN A 43 -6.03 3.05 21.00
C GLN A 43 -4.94 2.91 22.07
N ASP A 44 -4.67 3.97 22.83
CA ASP A 44 -3.86 3.88 24.05
C ASP A 44 -4.77 3.56 25.24
N THR A 45 -4.79 2.28 25.61
CA THR A 45 -5.59 1.77 26.74
C THR A 45 -4.98 2.06 28.10
N ALA A 46 -3.70 2.45 28.16
CA ALA A 46 -2.97 2.64 29.40
C ALA A 46 -3.09 4.07 29.94
N SER A 47 -2.94 5.08 29.09
CA SER A 47 -2.97 6.50 29.49
C SER A 47 -4.34 7.16 29.28
N GLY A 48 -5.20 6.58 28.42
CA GLY A 48 -6.51 7.14 28.07
C GLY A 48 -6.46 8.29 27.06
N SER A 49 -5.28 8.70 26.61
CA SER A 49 -5.06 9.70 25.55
C SER A 49 -3.96 9.22 24.62
N LEU A 50 -4.09 9.47 23.31
CA LEU A 50 -2.99 9.17 22.40
C LEU A 50 -1.81 10.14 22.62
N PRO A 51 -0.55 9.70 22.40
CA PRO A 51 0.61 10.58 22.47
C PRO A 51 0.61 11.71 21.43
N ASP A 52 1.31 12.80 21.73
CA ASP A 52 1.44 13.97 20.87
C ASP A 52 2.03 13.64 19.51
N VAL A 53 2.95 12.67 19.42
CA VAL A 53 3.46 12.16 18.15
C VAL A 53 3.51 10.64 18.17
N ILE A 54 2.71 10.02 17.32
CA ILE A 54 2.61 8.58 17.16
C ILE A 54 3.43 8.16 15.95
N THR A 55 4.27 7.14 16.11
CA THR A 55 4.92 6.46 14.99
C THR A 55 4.45 5.02 14.93
N CYS A 56 3.73 4.67 13.87
CA CYS A 56 3.27 3.32 13.60
C CYS A 56 4.15 2.68 12.53
N THR A 57 4.72 1.52 12.85
CA THR A 57 5.47 0.69 11.90
C THR A 57 4.63 -0.51 11.50
N VAL A 58 4.52 -0.73 10.20
CA VAL A 58 3.95 -1.93 9.61
C VAL A 58 5.11 -2.84 9.23
N SER A 59 5.12 -4.06 9.75
CA SER A 59 6.15 -5.07 9.49
C SER A 59 5.54 -6.37 8.98
N ASP A 60 6.34 -7.13 8.24
CA ASP A 60 5.99 -8.49 7.83
C ASP A 60 6.03 -9.42 9.05
N VAL A 61 4.95 -10.18 9.30
CA VAL A 61 4.84 -11.00 10.51
C VAL A 61 5.84 -12.17 10.54
N ILE A 62 6.33 -12.61 9.39
CA ILE A 62 7.20 -13.78 9.26
C ILE A 62 8.67 -13.37 9.43
N SER A 63 9.09 -12.34 8.72
CA SER A 63 10.46 -11.85 8.67
C SER A 63 10.76 -10.75 9.68
N GLY A 64 9.74 -10.08 10.21
CA GLY A 64 9.88 -8.94 11.13
C GLY A 64 10.40 -7.67 10.46
N ASN A 65 10.56 -7.66 9.14
CA ASN A 65 11.09 -6.51 8.41
C ASN A 65 10.05 -5.41 8.31
N GLY A 66 10.47 -4.16 8.52
CA GLY A 66 9.65 -2.97 8.30
C GLY A 66 9.27 -2.82 6.82
N ILE A 67 7.98 -2.70 6.57
CA ILE A 67 7.38 -2.47 5.25
C ILE A 67 7.12 -0.99 5.08
N GLN A 68 6.48 -0.38 6.07
CA GLN A 68 6.05 1.02 6.01
C GLN A 68 6.12 1.63 7.41
N SER A 69 6.38 2.93 7.46
CA SER A 69 6.27 3.73 8.68
C SER A 69 5.31 4.90 8.46
N LEU A 70 4.47 5.18 9.44
CA LEU A 70 3.53 6.28 9.47
C LEU A 70 3.71 7.08 10.76
N THR A 71 4.12 8.34 10.63
CA THR A 71 4.20 9.28 11.75
C THR A 71 3.06 10.30 11.70
N ILE A 72 2.33 10.37 12.80
CA ILE A 72 1.16 11.22 13.01
C ILE A 72 1.42 12.13 14.22
N ASN A 73 1.41 13.44 14.01
CA ASN A 73 1.40 14.40 15.12
C ASN A 73 -0.06 14.67 15.51
N THR A 74 -0.45 14.31 16.73
CA THR A 74 -1.78 14.53 17.32
C THR A 74 -1.80 15.62 18.41
N SER A 75 -0.69 16.32 18.65
CA SER A 75 -0.55 17.31 19.74
C SER A 75 -1.50 18.50 19.64
N GLY A 76 -2.02 18.76 18.43
CA GLY A 76 -2.86 19.92 18.15
C GLY A 76 -2.09 21.24 18.02
N ASP A 77 -0.76 21.22 18.16
CA ASP A 77 0.12 22.39 17.91
C ASP A 77 0.49 22.56 16.42
N VAL A 78 0.15 21.56 15.62
CA VAL A 78 0.20 21.61 14.16
C VAL A 78 -1.22 21.64 13.63
N ASP A 79 -1.46 22.43 12.59
CA ASP A 79 -2.75 22.42 11.91
C ASP A 79 -3.00 21.03 11.31
N LEU A 80 -3.92 20.29 11.91
CA LEU A 80 -4.43 19.04 11.38
C LEU A 80 -5.55 19.36 10.39
N TYR A 81 -5.20 19.42 9.11
CA TYR A 81 -6.17 19.58 8.03
C TYR A 81 -6.86 18.23 7.78
N LEU A 82 -8.00 18.01 8.43
CA LEU A 82 -8.93 16.93 8.07
C LEU A 82 -9.59 17.30 6.74
N MET A 83 -9.37 16.49 5.70
CA MET A 83 -9.91 16.73 4.37
C MET A 83 -11.43 16.51 4.28
N ASP A 84 -12.11 15.98 5.32
CA ASP A 84 -13.56 15.86 5.28
C ASP A 84 -14.30 16.04 6.61
N LYS A 85 -15.56 16.49 6.47
CA LYS A 85 -16.37 17.23 7.45
C LYS A 85 -16.88 16.44 8.66
N TYR A 86 -16.46 15.19 8.87
CA TYR A 86 -16.91 14.36 9.98
C TYR A 86 -15.80 13.42 10.47
N GLY A 87 -15.01 13.86 11.46
CA GLY A 87 -14.43 13.08 12.57
C GLY A 87 -13.85 11.67 12.39
N ALA A 88 -13.60 11.18 11.18
CA ALA A 88 -13.01 9.89 10.89
C ALA A 88 -11.80 10.09 9.96
N LEU A 89 -10.65 9.58 10.39
CA LEU A 89 -9.42 9.55 9.58
C LEU A 89 -9.50 8.35 8.64
N GLN A 90 -9.85 8.58 7.38
CA GLN A 90 -9.70 7.60 6.32
C GLN A 90 -8.36 7.86 5.61
N LEU A 91 -7.40 6.95 5.79
CA LEU A 91 -6.12 6.99 5.10
C LEU A 91 -6.32 6.44 3.67
N GLU A 92 -6.62 7.33 2.71
CA GLU A 92 -6.47 7.01 1.29
C GLU A 92 -5.01 7.24 0.90
N SER A 93 -4.33 6.17 0.46
CA SER A 93 -2.90 6.25 0.13
C SER A 93 -2.63 7.17 -1.07
N CYS A 94 -1.50 7.87 -0.99
CA CYS A 94 -0.78 8.53 -2.08
C CYS A 94 -1.48 9.73 -2.75
N GLN A 95 -1.88 10.73 -1.96
CA GLN A 95 -2.13 12.09 -2.44
C GLN A 95 -1.10 13.07 -1.84
N ILE A 96 -0.18 13.57 -2.68
CA ILE A 96 0.66 14.72 -2.35
C ILE A 96 -0.06 15.96 -2.88
N GLU A 97 -0.28 16.97 -2.04
CA GLU A 97 -1.13 18.17 -2.24
C GLU A 97 -0.98 18.94 -3.57
N LYS A 98 0.03 18.66 -4.40
CA LYS A 98 0.27 19.34 -5.69
C LYS A 98 0.53 18.40 -6.87
N ASP A 99 0.53 17.09 -6.64
CA ASP A 99 0.68 16.11 -7.69
C ASP A 99 -0.62 15.33 -7.92
N ARG A 100 -0.71 14.71 -9.09
CA ARG A 100 -1.86 13.86 -9.44
C ARG A 100 -1.97 12.71 -8.44
N ILE A 101 -3.20 12.26 -8.18
CA ILE A 101 -3.48 11.01 -7.44
C ILE A 101 -2.53 9.94 -7.98
N GLN A 102 -1.66 9.40 -7.12
CA GLN A 102 -0.85 8.26 -7.50
C GLN A 102 -1.77 7.04 -7.44
N GLU A 103 -2.31 6.66 -8.60
CA GLU A 103 -2.91 5.34 -8.78
C GLU A 103 -1.79 4.32 -8.56
N CYS A 104 -1.69 3.74 -7.36
CA CYS A 104 -0.68 2.73 -7.02
C CYS A 104 -0.79 1.48 -7.93
N ILE A 105 -1.92 1.33 -8.63
CA ILE A 105 -2.17 0.32 -9.65
C ILE A 105 -2.62 1.03 -10.92
N ILE A 106 -1.71 1.17 -11.88
CA ILE A 106 -2.04 1.70 -13.21
C ILE A 106 -2.47 0.52 -14.10
N PRO A 107 -3.68 0.52 -14.68
CA PRO A 107 -4.06 -0.50 -15.66
C PRO A 107 -3.17 -0.39 -16.90
N ILE A 108 -2.37 -1.42 -17.16
CA ILE A 108 -1.52 -1.50 -18.35
C ILE A 108 -2.29 -2.22 -19.45
N SER A 109 -2.59 -1.51 -20.54
CA SER A 109 -3.13 -2.09 -21.77
C SER A 109 -2.00 -2.40 -22.75
N TYR A 110 -1.94 -3.64 -23.24
CA TYR A 110 -0.99 -4.04 -24.29
C TYR A 110 -1.73 -4.19 -25.61
N THR A 111 -1.19 -3.60 -26.67
CA THR A 111 -1.64 -3.81 -28.04
C THR A 111 -0.56 -4.56 -28.81
N TYR A 112 -0.87 -5.77 -29.28
CA TYR A 112 0.02 -6.58 -30.11
C TYR A 112 -0.38 -6.44 -31.58
N ASN A 113 0.54 -5.97 -32.42
CA ASN A 113 0.34 -5.92 -33.86
C ASN A 113 1.25 -6.96 -34.53
N ILE A 114 0.65 -7.97 -35.18
CA ILE A 114 1.39 -9.03 -35.86
C ILE A 114 1.17 -8.91 -37.35
N ASN A 115 2.24 -8.60 -38.07
CA ASN A 115 2.21 -8.44 -39.52
C ASN A 115 3.11 -9.48 -40.18
N ASN A 116 2.57 -10.21 -41.15
CA ASN A 116 3.37 -11.09 -41.99
C ASN A 116 4.14 -10.25 -43.03
N VAL A 117 5.47 -10.19 -42.87
CA VAL A 117 6.37 -9.48 -43.80
C VAL A 117 6.90 -10.38 -44.93
N GLY A 118 6.50 -11.67 -44.94
CA GLY A 118 6.89 -12.63 -45.96
C GLY A 118 6.00 -12.58 -47.21
N SER A 119 6.51 -13.15 -48.31
CA SER A 119 5.77 -13.29 -49.58
C SER A 119 4.83 -14.51 -49.62
N ARG A 120 4.79 -15.30 -48.53
CA ARG A 120 3.95 -16.50 -48.40
C ARG A 120 2.96 -16.30 -47.25
N ALA A 121 1.75 -16.82 -47.43
CA ALA A 121 0.74 -16.84 -46.37
C ALA A 121 1.23 -17.60 -45.13
N MET A 122 0.88 -17.10 -43.94
CA MET A 122 1.19 -17.69 -42.65
C MET A 122 -0.13 -17.88 -41.89
N ASN A 123 -0.34 -19.07 -41.33
CA ASN A 123 -1.40 -19.31 -40.36
C ASN A 123 -0.79 -19.29 -38.96
N ILE A 124 -1.30 -18.43 -38.10
CA ILE A 124 -0.92 -18.38 -36.69
C ILE A 124 -1.79 -19.39 -35.96
N THR A 125 -1.18 -20.45 -35.42
CA THR A 125 -1.88 -21.51 -34.68
C THR A 125 -1.74 -21.36 -33.17
N THR A 126 -0.82 -20.52 -32.71
CA THR A 126 -0.55 -20.26 -31.30
C THR A 126 -0.04 -18.84 -31.16
N LEU A 127 -0.61 -18.07 -30.23
CA LEU A 127 -0.10 -16.76 -29.86
C LEU A 127 -0.22 -16.60 -28.35
N GLU A 128 0.86 -16.85 -27.62
CA GLU A 128 0.83 -16.84 -26.16
C GLU A 128 1.51 -15.62 -25.58
N ARG A 129 1.01 -15.15 -24.44
CA ARG A 129 1.65 -14.16 -23.57
C ARG A 129 1.82 -14.74 -22.18
N THR A 130 3.07 -14.85 -21.73
CA THR A 130 3.41 -15.12 -20.33
C THR A 130 3.74 -13.82 -19.60
N ARG A 131 3.02 -13.54 -18.51
CA ARG A 131 3.30 -12.42 -17.61
C ARG A 131 3.05 -12.86 -16.17
N ASP A 132 3.97 -12.53 -15.27
CA ASP A 132 3.85 -12.82 -13.83
C ASP A 132 3.58 -14.31 -13.55
N GLY A 133 4.15 -15.21 -14.35
CA GLY A 133 3.98 -16.67 -14.25
C GLY A 133 2.74 -17.23 -14.95
N GLU A 134 1.81 -16.38 -15.37
CA GLU A 134 0.57 -16.78 -16.03
C GLU A 134 0.69 -16.68 -17.55
N THR A 135 0.33 -17.75 -18.26
CA THR A 135 0.33 -17.82 -19.73
C THR A 135 -1.09 -17.79 -20.26
N ALA A 136 -1.37 -16.85 -21.16
CA ALA A 136 -2.66 -16.73 -21.85
C ALA A 136 -2.48 -16.88 -23.37
N ASP A 137 -3.36 -17.65 -24.01
CA ASP A 137 -3.52 -17.64 -25.47
C ASP A 137 -4.26 -16.36 -25.88
N LEU A 138 -3.73 -15.65 -26.88
CA LEU A 138 -4.26 -14.42 -27.43
C LEU A 138 -5.08 -14.67 -28.70
N LEU A 139 -5.16 -15.91 -29.21
CA LEU A 139 -6.02 -16.28 -30.33
C LEU A 139 -7.48 -16.49 -29.92
N ASP A 140 -7.74 -16.83 -28.65
CA ASP A 140 -9.05 -17.19 -28.10
C ASP A 140 -9.68 -16.08 -27.22
N GLN A 141 -9.25 -14.82 -27.39
CA GLN A 141 -9.75 -13.66 -26.61
C GLN A 141 -10.96 -12.96 -27.21
#